data_AF-A0A662Q251-F1
#
_entry.id   AF-A0A662Q251-F1
#
_cell.length_a   1.000
_cell.length_b   1.000
_cell.length_c   1.000
_cell.angle_alpha   90.00
_cell.angle_beta   90.00
_cell.angle_gamma   90.00
#
_symmetry.space_group_name_H-M   'P 1'
#
loop_
_entity.id
_entity.type
_entity.pdbx_description
1 polymer ?
#
loop_
_entity_poly.entity_id
_entity_poly.type
_entity_poly.pdbx_seq_one_letter_code
_entity_poly.pdbx_strand_id
1 'polypeptide(L)'
;MLIAILAFEWLVLSLNWLKVKIPKEVLEEERKRKERRKYSWTIKIEELEDSLLERLGRLLLDMGFTQYGSKFYSNDSIVIFENESEELKIIVFSSSPLKIANLAGKIEMEALKCSIKS
;
A
#
# COMPACT_ATOMS: atom_id res chain seq x y z
N MET A 1 -45.84 11.60 -3.19
CA MET A 1 -45.35 12.95 -3.53
C MET A 1 -44.03 13.30 -2.82
N LEU A 2 -43.85 13.01 -1.52
CA LEU A 2 -42.58 13.24 -0.79
C LEU A 2 -41.34 12.50 -1.35
N ILE A 3 -41.51 11.26 -1.85
CA ILE A 3 -40.39 10.42 -2.32
C ILE A 3 -39.75 10.99 -3.60
N ALA A 4 -40.54 11.66 -4.45
CA ALA A 4 -40.02 12.25 -5.70
C ALA A 4 -39.15 13.48 -5.45
N ILE A 5 -39.40 14.22 -4.36
CA ILE A 5 -38.63 15.42 -3.99
C ILE A 5 -37.25 15.03 -3.46
N LEU A 6 -37.19 14.01 -2.60
CA LEU A 6 -35.92 13.48 -2.07
C LEU A 6 -35.03 12.88 -3.16
N ALA A 7 -35.62 12.20 -4.15
CA ALA A 7 -34.89 11.67 -5.30
C ALA A 7 -34.34 12.79 -6.20
N PHE A 8 -35.05 13.92 -6.32
CA PHE A 8 -34.60 15.07 -7.11
C PHE A 8 -33.45 15.82 -6.44
N GLU A 9 -33.48 16.00 -5.11
CA GLU A 9 -32.37 16.61 -4.36
C GLU A 9 -31.09 15.78 -4.46
N TRP A 10 -31.19 14.45 -4.40
CA TRP A 10 -30.06 13.55 -4.62
C TRP A 10 -29.52 13.58 -6.05
N LEU A 11 -30.41 13.71 -7.05
CA LEU A 11 -30.00 13.84 -8.45
C LEU A 11 -29.25 15.16 -8.70
N VAL A 12 -29.72 16.27 -8.09
CA VAL A 12 -29.06 17.58 -8.19
C VAL A 12 -27.71 17.59 -7.45
N LEU A 13 -27.61 16.91 -6.30
CA LEU A 13 -26.35 16.75 -5.56
C LEU A 13 -25.32 15.90 -6.32
N SER A 14 -25.76 14.80 -6.95
CA SER A 14 -24.89 13.94 -7.77
C SER A 14 -24.46 14.61 -9.09
N LEU A 15 -25.33 15.42 -9.71
CA LEU A 15 -24.99 16.24 -10.87
C LEU A 15 -23.99 17.37 -10.53
N ASN A 16 -24.02 17.90 -9.30
CA ASN A 16 -23.05 18.90 -8.84
C ASN A 16 -21.66 18.32 -8.56
N TRP A 17 -21.56 17.06 -8.14
CA TRP A 17 -20.26 16.37 -8.01
C TRP A 17 -19.56 16.14 -9.36
N LEU A 18 -20.33 15.91 -10.42
CA LEU A 18 -19.81 15.79 -11.80
C LEU A 18 -19.23 17.11 -12.36
N LYS A 19 -19.51 18.25 -11.73
CA LYS A 19 -18.99 19.58 -12.10
C LYS A 19 -17.83 20.06 -11.24
N VAL A 20 -17.37 19.27 -10.27
CA VAL A 20 -16.10 19.57 -9.60
C VAL A 20 -14.99 19.26 -10.59
N LYS A 21 -14.61 20.27 -11.39
CA LYS A 21 -13.35 20.26 -12.13
C LYS A 21 -12.26 20.11 -11.08
N ILE A 22 -11.84 18.88 -10.85
CA ILE A 22 -10.64 18.60 -10.06
C ILE A 22 -9.54 19.45 -10.71
N PRO A 23 -8.92 20.40 -9.98
CA PRO A 23 -7.93 21.28 -10.56
C PRO A 23 -6.87 20.43 -11.24
N LYS A 24 -6.46 20.81 -12.46
CA LYS A 24 -5.41 20.09 -13.18
C LYS A 24 -4.16 19.93 -12.33
N GLU A 25 -3.87 20.88 -11.45
CA GLU A 25 -2.80 20.85 -10.46
C GLU A 25 -2.94 19.70 -9.46
N VAL A 26 -4.15 19.44 -8.94
CA VAL A 26 -4.42 18.32 -8.01
C VAL A 26 -4.32 16.98 -8.74
N LEU A 27 -4.85 16.92 -9.98
CA LEU A 27 -4.68 15.73 -10.82
C LEU A 27 -3.21 15.52 -11.22
N GLU A 28 -2.46 16.58 -11.49
CA GLU A 28 -1.02 16.50 -11.77
C GLU A 28 -0.21 16.15 -10.53
N GLU A 29 -0.59 16.61 -9.33
CA GLU A 29 0.06 16.19 -8.10
C GLU A 29 -0.23 14.73 -7.77
N GLU A 30 -1.48 14.28 -7.93
CA GLU A 30 -1.85 12.86 -7.83
C GLU A 30 -1.13 12.02 -8.90
N ARG A 31 -1.04 12.53 -10.14
CA ARG A 31 -0.34 11.87 -11.24
C ARG A 31 1.16 11.86 -11.01
N LYS A 32 1.78 12.94 -10.50
CA LYS A 32 3.18 12.99 -10.06
C LYS A 32 3.43 12.07 -8.87
N ARG A 33 2.49 11.93 -7.93
CA ARG A 33 2.57 10.99 -6.79
C ARG A 33 2.43 9.54 -7.25
N LYS A 34 1.61 9.26 -8.27
CA LYS A 34 1.52 7.95 -8.95
C LYS A 34 2.76 7.67 -9.83
N GLU A 35 3.27 8.66 -10.57
CA GLU A 35 4.47 8.58 -11.42
C GLU A 35 5.77 8.45 -10.61
N ARG A 36 5.80 8.95 -9.36
CA ARG A 36 6.93 8.73 -8.44
C ARG A 36 7.08 7.26 -8.04
N ARG A 37 6.06 6.41 -8.22
CA ARG A 37 6.13 4.96 -8.00
C ARG A 37 6.50 4.26 -9.30
N LYS A 38 7.76 4.42 -9.71
CA LYS A 38 8.28 3.85 -10.98
C LYS A 38 8.48 2.35 -10.92
N TYR A 39 8.73 1.80 -9.74
CA TYR A 39 9.11 0.42 -9.56
C TYR A 39 8.30 -0.24 -8.46
N SER A 40 7.95 -1.50 -8.70
CA SER A 40 7.25 -2.35 -7.77
C SER A 40 7.89 -3.73 -7.76
N TRP A 41 7.98 -4.33 -6.59
CA TRP A 41 8.39 -5.70 -6.40
C TRP A 41 7.37 -6.41 -5.52
N THR A 42 7.09 -7.67 -5.81
CA THR A 42 6.11 -8.46 -5.08
C THR A 42 6.73 -9.81 -4.77
N ILE A 43 6.60 -10.23 -3.52
CA ILE A 43 6.93 -11.58 -3.07
C ILE A 43 5.70 -12.22 -2.47
N LYS A 44 5.59 -13.53 -2.66
CA LYS A 44 4.59 -14.38 -2.03
C LYS A 44 5.32 -15.35 -1.11
N ILE A 45 4.83 -15.50 0.11
CA ILE A 45 5.35 -16.41 1.12
C ILE A 45 4.19 -17.33 1.49
N GLU A 46 4.30 -18.61 1.14
CA GLU A 46 3.22 -19.60 1.26
C GLU A 46 3.09 -20.19 2.66
N GLU A 47 4.16 -20.15 3.47
CA GLU A 47 4.15 -20.64 4.85
C GLU A 47 4.27 -19.47 5.83
N LEU A 48 3.12 -18.98 6.29
CA LEU A 48 3.03 -17.95 7.33
C LEU A 48 3.33 -18.56 8.70
N GLU A 49 4.56 -18.43 9.17
CA GLU A 49 4.76 -18.42 10.63
C GLU A 49 4.08 -17.18 11.21
N ASP A 50 3.23 -17.35 12.23
CA ASP A 50 2.56 -16.24 12.93
C ASP A 50 3.55 -15.15 13.37
N SER A 51 4.80 -15.52 13.64
CA SER A 51 5.85 -14.59 14.07
C SER A 51 6.48 -13.76 12.93
N LEU A 52 6.33 -14.17 11.67
CA LEU A 52 6.98 -13.53 10.53
C LEU A 52 6.42 -12.12 10.28
N LEU A 53 5.09 -11.96 10.32
CA LEU A 53 4.43 -10.68 10.08
C LEU A 53 4.83 -9.64 11.14
N GLU A 54 4.90 -10.05 12.41
CA GLU A 54 5.35 -9.18 13.49
C GLU A 54 6.82 -8.76 13.32
N ARG A 55 7.70 -9.70 12.94
CA ARG A 55 9.13 -9.41 12.71
C ARG A 55 9.34 -8.46 11.54
N LEU A 56 8.65 -8.70 10.42
CA LEU A 56 8.69 -7.81 9.26
C LEU A 56 8.13 -6.43 9.60
N GLY A 57 7.05 -6.37 10.39
CA GLY A 57 6.52 -5.11 10.90
C GLY A 57 7.55 -4.34 11.73
N ARG A 58 8.20 -5.00 12.71
CA ARG A 58 9.27 -4.40 13.53
C ARG A 58 10.45 -3.94 12.69
N LEU A 59 10.92 -4.76 11.75
CA LEU A 59 12.00 -4.39 10.84
C LEU A 59 11.70 -3.10 10.08
N LEU A 60 10.48 -2.95 9.55
CA LEU A 60 10.08 -1.75 8.83
C LEU A 60 10.00 -0.53 9.74
N LEU A 61 9.47 -0.68 10.97
CA LEU A 61 9.44 0.38 11.97
C LEU A 61 10.86 0.84 12.35
N ASP A 62 11.78 -0.10 12.58
CA ASP A 62 13.20 0.18 12.89
C ASP A 62 13.90 0.90 11.73
N MET A 63 13.45 0.66 10.50
CA MET A 63 13.92 1.37 9.30
C MET A 63 13.28 2.75 9.11
N GLY A 64 12.42 3.19 10.04
CA GLY A 64 11.78 4.50 10.02
C GLY A 64 10.51 4.57 9.16
N PHE A 65 9.88 3.43 8.86
CA PHE A 65 8.55 3.44 8.24
C PHE A 65 7.48 3.74 9.28
N THR A 66 6.41 4.40 8.85
CA THR A 66 5.20 4.62 9.64
C THR A 66 4.13 3.63 9.20
N GLN A 67 3.50 2.94 10.16
CA GLN A 67 2.46 1.95 9.90
C GLN A 67 1.06 2.58 9.89
N TYR A 68 0.26 2.21 8.88
CA TYR A 68 -1.19 2.48 8.82
C TYR A 68 -1.91 1.21 8.37
N GLY A 69 -2.51 0.49 9.32
CA GLY A 69 -3.11 -0.83 9.06
C GLY A 69 -2.07 -1.83 8.55
N SER A 70 -2.31 -2.42 7.38
CA SER A 70 -1.41 -3.38 6.73
C SER A 70 -0.34 -2.74 5.82
N LYS A 71 -0.21 -1.41 5.86
CA LYS A 71 0.68 -0.65 4.97
C LYS A 71 1.72 0.13 5.77
N PHE A 72 2.95 0.14 5.27
CA PHE A 72 4.10 0.84 5.84
C PHE A 72 4.58 1.89 4.84
N TYR A 73 4.77 3.11 5.32
CA TYR A 73 5.13 4.26 4.49
C TYR A 73 6.44 4.88 4.95
N SER A 74 7.31 5.18 4.02
CA SER A 74 8.44 6.09 4.22
C SER A 74 8.33 7.26 3.24
N ASN A 75 9.28 8.18 3.27
CA ASN A 75 9.30 9.34 2.38
C ASN A 75 9.26 8.96 0.88
N ASP A 76 9.75 7.78 0.53
CA ASP A 76 9.90 7.38 -0.87
C ASP A 76 9.64 5.89 -1.17
N SER A 77 9.18 5.14 -0.16
CA SER A 77 8.79 3.73 -0.33
C SER A 77 7.48 3.44 0.38
N ILE A 78 6.75 2.44 -0.13
CA ILE A 78 5.55 1.88 0.49
C ILE A 78 5.71 0.36 0.50
N VAL A 79 5.47 -0.27 1.64
CA VAL A 79 5.37 -1.73 1.76
C VAL A 79 3.94 -2.07 2.15
N ILE A 80 3.33 -3.04 1.47
CA ILE A 80 1.96 -3.48 1.71
C ILE A 80 2.01 -4.97 2.04
N PHE A 81 1.38 -5.34 3.14
CA PHE A 81 1.10 -6.72 3.49
C PHE A 81 -0.34 -7.05 3.12
N GLU A 82 -0.51 -8.05 2.26
CA GLU A 82 -1.78 -8.67 1.92
C GLU A 82 -1.75 -10.09 2.49
N ASN A 83 -2.59 -10.37 3.49
CA ASN A 83 -2.72 -11.70 4.06
C ASN A 83 -3.92 -12.38 3.40
N GLU A 84 -3.67 -13.46 2.67
CA GLU A 84 -4.68 -14.28 2.00
C GLU A 84 -4.65 -15.69 2.60
N SER A 85 -5.45 -15.91 3.65
CA SER A 85 -5.61 -17.18 4.37
C SER A 85 -4.30 -17.71 4.99
N GLU A 86 -3.49 -18.43 4.21
CA GLU A 86 -2.23 -19.06 4.61
C GLU A 86 -1.01 -18.40 3.91
N GLU A 87 -1.25 -17.48 2.97
CA GLU A 87 -0.21 -16.81 2.21
C GLU A 87 -0.04 -15.34 2.63
N LEU A 88 1.22 -14.92 2.83
CA LEU A 88 1.58 -13.51 2.95
C LEU A 88 2.14 -13.00 1.62
N LYS A 89 1.42 -12.07 1.02
CA LYS A 89 1.90 -11.30 -0.13
C LYS A 89 2.43 -9.95 0.32
N ILE A 90 3.68 -9.68 -0.01
CA ILE A 90 4.36 -8.43 0.33
C ILE A 90 4.63 -7.67 -0.96
N ILE A 91 4.12 -6.45 -1.04
CA ILE A 91 4.28 -5.58 -2.20
C ILE A 91 5.09 -4.35 -1.78
N VAL A 92 6.24 -4.14 -2.44
CA VAL A 92 7.14 -3.01 -2.21
C VAL A 92 7.06 -2.06 -3.40
N PHE A 93 6.71 -0.81 -3.17
CA PHE A 93 6.79 0.29 -4.13
C PHE A 93 7.89 1.25 -3.72
N SER A 94 8.68 1.73 -4.68
CA SER A 94 9.64 2.81 -4.43
C SER A 94 9.98 3.57 -5.71
N SER A 95 10.47 4.80 -5.55
CA SER A 95 11.03 5.58 -6.65
C SER A 95 12.43 5.12 -7.08
N SER A 96 13.09 4.23 -6.32
CA SER A 96 14.46 3.78 -6.59
C SER A 96 14.58 2.25 -6.63
N PRO A 97 15.13 1.66 -7.72
CA PRO A 97 15.30 0.21 -7.81
C PRO A 97 16.32 -0.33 -6.79
N LEU A 98 17.34 0.47 -6.44
CA LEU A 98 18.30 0.12 -5.38
C LEU A 98 17.62 -0.01 -4.02
N LYS A 99 16.64 0.86 -3.73
CA LYS A 99 15.86 0.78 -2.49
C LYS A 99 14.93 -0.43 -2.48
N ILE A 100 14.33 -0.76 -3.63
CA ILE A 100 13.56 -2.00 -3.76
C ILE A 100 14.45 -3.21 -3.51
N ALA A 101 15.62 -3.31 -4.16
CA ALA A 101 16.52 -4.44 -3.97
C ALA A 101 16.98 -4.58 -2.51
N ASN A 102 17.27 -3.47 -1.82
CA ASN A 102 17.65 -3.48 -0.40
C ASN A 102 16.48 -3.94 0.50
N LEU A 103 15.27 -3.40 0.28
CA LEU A 103 14.08 -3.80 1.05
C LEU A 103 13.72 -5.26 0.80
N ALA A 104 13.71 -5.70 -0.46
CA ALA A 104 13.47 -7.07 -0.87
C ALA A 104 14.47 -8.01 -0.20
N GLY A 105 15.77 -7.73 -0.29
CA GLY A 105 16.80 -8.57 0.32
C GLY A 105 16.68 -8.68 1.84
N LYS A 106 16.29 -7.60 2.53
CA LYS A 106 16.05 -7.65 3.98
C LYS A 106 14.81 -8.46 4.34
N ILE A 107 13.72 -8.30 3.58
CA ILE A 107 12.47 -9.05 3.78
C ILE A 107 12.70 -10.54 3.51
N GLU A 108 13.36 -10.89 2.42
CA GLU A 108 13.74 -12.26 2.08
C GLU A 108 14.64 -12.88 3.14
N MET A 109 15.67 -12.16 3.60
CA MET A 109 16.54 -12.65 4.67
C MET A 109 15.77 -12.94 5.96
N GLU A 110 14.81 -12.11 6.33
CA GLU A 110 14.02 -12.32 7.54
C GLU A 110 13.03 -13.48 7.40
N ALA A 111 12.45 -13.65 6.20
CA ALA A 111 11.65 -14.82 5.86
C ALA A 111 12.46 -16.12 5.92
N LEU A 112 13.68 -16.13 5.37
CA LEU A 112 14.58 -17.29 5.41
C LEU A 112 14.99 -17.67 6.84
N LYS A 113 15.25 -16.70 7.72
CA LYS A 113 15.58 -16.97 9.13
C LYS A 113 14.44 -17.64 9.91
N CYS A 114 13.20 -17.40 9.50
CA CYS A 114 12.03 -18.06 10.10
C CYS A 114 11.96 -19.51 9.62
N SER A 115 12.08 -19.74 8.31
CA SER A 115 12.08 -21.09 7.71
C SER A 115 13.17 -22.02 8.25
N ILE A 116 14.37 -21.52 8.60
CA ILE A 116 15.47 -22.34 9.14
C ILE A 116 15.23 -22.81 10.60
N LYS A 117 14.25 -22.24 11.31
CA LYS A 117 13.94 -22.58 12.72
C LYS A 117 12.75 -23.54 12.89
N SER A 118 12.01 -23.84 11.82
CA SER A 118 11.01 -24.92 11.76
C SER A 118 11.66 -26.29 11.59
#